data_AF-A0A314XNZ9-F1
#
_entry.id   AF-A0A314XNZ9-F1
#
_cell.length_a   1.000
_cell.length_b   1.000
_cell.length_c   1.000
_cell.angle_alpha   90.00
_cell.angle_beta   90.00
_cell.angle_gamma   90.00
#
_symmetry.space_group_name_H-M   'P 1'
#
loop_
_entity.id
_entity.type
_entity.pdbx_description
1 polymer ?
#
loop_
_entity_poly.entity_id
_entity_poly.type
_entity_poly.pdbx_seq_one_letter_code
_entity_poly.pdbx_strand_id
1 'polypeptide(L)'
;MAAAAELDVDFALWTLAGSYYLKDGVLGMNEYYGVLNSDWSDIRNSSLSQRLSVLQSPFQGPGLSQSRLHKIIFHPATGLCLLKVGWLGPLKLGSCSQSGAWSYSSKKILTLKGTYFCIQVDEPEKPAQVGIICTTPNSQWDTLSDSGLHLSSKTLNGTDVCLDVDSSNTVVTNSCKCLSRDSSCDPESQWFKLVDSTITSTSSSPML
;
A
#
# COMPACT_ATOMS: atom_id res chain seq x y z
N MET A 1 8.00 -5.51 4.12
CA MET A 1 7.64 -4.07 4.24
C MET A 1 6.38 -3.81 5.04
N ALA A 2 5.27 -4.54 4.86
CA ALA A 2 4.03 -4.28 5.59
C ALA A 2 4.21 -4.20 7.13
N ALA A 3 4.86 -5.21 7.72
CA ALA A 3 5.13 -5.23 9.16
C ALA A 3 6.07 -4.09 9.60
N ALA A 4 7.06 -3.75 8.76
CA ALA A 4 7.98 -2.66 9.07
C ALA A 4 7.26 -1.29 9.12
N ALA A 5 6.31 -1.07 8.20
CA ALA A 5 5.49 0.13 8.19
C ALA A 5 4.46 0.13 9.34
N GLU A 6 3.79 -0.99 9.60
CA GLU A 6 2.79 -1.11 10.68
C GLU A 6 3.38 -0.85 12.07
N LEU A 7 4.56 -1.42 12.33
CA LEU A 7 5.25 -1.34 13.61
C LEU A 7 6.19 -0.14 13.71
N ASP A 8 6.31 0.64 12.62
CA ASP A 8 7.19 1.82 12.52
C ASP A 8 8.64 1.51 12.95
N VAL A 9 9.21 0.42 12.39
CA VAL A 9 10.52 -0.09 12.83
C VAL A 9 11.66 0.60 12.11
N ASP A 10 12.73 0.86 12.86
CA ASP A 10 14.03 1.17 12.28
C ASP A 10 14.57 -0.06 11.54
N PHE A 11 15.12 0.16 10.35
CA PHE A 11 15.74 -0.90 9.55
C PHE A 11 17.08 -0.43 9.00
N ALA A 12 17.96 -1.39 8.76
CA ALA A 12 19.21 -1.18 8.07
C ALA A 12 19.41 -2.28 7.03
N LEU A 13 19.95 -1.91 5.88
CA LEU A 13 20.39 -2.88 4.89
C LEU A 13 21.74 -3.46 5.33
N TRP A 14 21.81 -4.79 5.45
CA TRP A 14 23.02 -5.47 5.92
C TRP A 14 24.21 -5.32 4.96
N THR A 15 23.97 -5.30 3.64
CA THR A 15 25.03 -5.19 2.62
C THR A 15 24.55 -4.48 1.37
N LEU A 16 25.41 -3.61 0.82
CA LEU A 16 25.26 -3.03 -0.51
C LEU A 16 26.18 -3.80 -1.49
N ALA A 17 25.74 -4.96 -1.97
CA ALA A 17 26.53 -5.83 -2.84
C ALA A 17 25.98 -5.84 -4.28
N GLY A 18 26.88 -6.03 -5.27
CA GLY A 18 26.54 -6.23 -6.68
C GLY A 18 27.17 -7.48 -7.29
N SER A 19 28.45 -7.72 -7.02
CA SER A 19 29.18 -8.94 -7.39
C SER A 19 30.24 -9.29 -6.33
N TYR A 20 30.79 -10.50 -6.41
CA TYR A 20 31.91 -10.92 -5.57
C TYR A 20 33.21 -10.76 -6.33
N TYR A 21 34.26 -10.32 -5.64
CA TYR A 21 35.61 -10.37 -6.18
C TYR A 21 36.00 -11.81 -6.57
N LEU A 22 35.75 -12.77 -5.68
CA LEU A 22 35.92 -14.21 -5.90
C LEU A 22 34.88 -14.97 -5.06
N LYS A 23 34.12 -15.87 -5.67
CA LYS A 23 33.19 -16.77 -4.98
C LYS A 23 33.17 -18.11 -5.70
N ASP A 24 33.31 -19.21 -4.95
CA ASP A 24 33.33 -20.58 -5.49
C ASP A 24 34.32 -20.79 -6.65
N GLY A 25 35.48 -20.10 -6.61
CA GLY A 25 36.50 -20.15 -7.65
C GLY A 25 36.21 -19.29 -8.89
N VAL A 26 35.08 -18.58 -8.93
CA VAL A 26 34.67 -17.70 -10.03
C VAL A 26 34.95 -16.25 -9.67
N LEU A 27 35.80 -15.58 -10.47
CA LEU A 27 36.06 -14.14 -10.35
C LEU A 27 34.85 -13.34 -10.84
N GLY A 28 34.48 -12.27 -10.12
CA GLY A 28 33.41 -11.37 -10.55
C GLY A 28 32.00 -11.99 -10.51
N MET A 29 31.79 -13.05 -9.71
CA MET A 29 30.51 -13.75 -9.67
C MET A 29 29.37 -12.81 -9.25
N ASN A 30 28.30 -12.77 -10.03
CA ASN A 30 27.15 -11.89 -9.75
C ASN A 30 26.42 -12.28 -8.45
N GLU A 31 26.12 -11.30 -7.59
CA GLU A 31 25.27 -11.50 -6.39
C GLU A 31 23.83 -11.12 -6.73
N TYR A 32 23.00 -12.13 -6.99
CA TYR A 32 21.61 -11.95 -7.44
C TYR A 32 20.68 -11.36 -6.38
N TYR A 33 20.99 -11.55 -5.10
CA TYR A 33 20.28 -10.96 -3.96
C TYR A 33 20.91 -9.62 -3.52
N GLY A 34 21.92 -9.15 -4.25
CA GLY A 34 22.54 -7.85 -4.05
C GLY A 34 21.63 -6.71 -4.47
N VAL A 35 21.78 -5.55 -3.80
CA VAL A 35 21.05 -4.33 -4.11
C VAL A 35 21.53 -3.70 -5.42
N LEU A 36 22.81 -3.84 -5.73
CA LEU A 36 23.43 -3.28 -6.93
C LEU A 36 23.47 -4.30 -8.08
N ASN A 37 23.63 -3.80 -9.31
CA ASN A 37 23.96 -4.60 -10.47
C ASN A 37 25.42 -5.12 -10.38
N SER A 38 25.77 -6.08 -11.25
CA SER A 38 27.06 -6.79 -11.19
C SER A 38 28.29 -5.88 -11.36
N ASP A 39 28.12 -4.79 -12.09
CA ASP A 39 29.12 -3.77 -12.42
C ASP A 39 29.10 -2.59 -11.42
N TRP A 40 28.28 -2.65 -10.37
CA TRP A 40 28.23 -1.69 -9.27
C TRP A 40 27.83 -0.26 -9.68
N SER A 41 27.25 -0.09 -10.87
CA SER A 41 26.89 1.21 -11.44
C SER A 41 25.50 1.68 -11.00
N ASP A 42 24.54 0.76 -10.79
CA ASP A 42 23.15 1.08 -10.51
C ASP A 42 22.49 0.11 -9.53
N ILE A 43 21.31 0.49 -9.02
CA ILE A 43 20.42 -0.39 -8.26
C ILE A 43 19.76 -1.39 -9.22
N ARG A 44 19.86 -2.69 -8.89
CA ARG A 44 19.34 -3.78 -9.74
C ARG A 44 17.83 -3.71 -9.96
N ASN A 45 17.09 -3.34 -8.93
CA ASN A 45 15.65 -3.09 -9.01
C ASN A 45 15.38 -1.60 -8.80
N SER A 46 15.10 -0.88 -9.89
CA SER A 46 14.86 0.56 -9.87
C SER A 46 13.71 0.98 -8.96
N SER A 47 12.73 0.09 -8.71
CA SER A 47 11.62 0.35 -7.79
C SER A 47 11.98 0.22 -6.30
N LEU A 48 13.15 -0.34 -5.97
CA LEU A 48 13.56 -0.60 -4.59
C LEU A 48 13.70 0.70 -3.78
N SER A 49 14.28 1.74 -4.38
CA SER A 49 14.45 3.04 -3.73
C SER A 49 13.11 3.65 -3.32
N GLN A 50 12.12 3.61 -4.22
CA GLN A 50 10.76 4.05 -3.95
C GLN A 50 10.06 3.17 -2.91
N ARG A 51 10.22 1.84 -3.00
CA ARG A 51 9.66 0.90 -2.03
C ARG A 51 10.17 1.22 -0.61
N LEU A 52 11.47 1.51 -0.45
CA LEU A 52 12.11 1.77 0.84
C LEU A 52 11.96 3.20 1.36
N SER A 53 11.71 4.19 0.49
CA SER A 53 11.65 5.60 0.89
C SER A 53 10.59 5.86 1.97
N VAL A 54 9.50 5.12 1.92
CA VAL A 54 8.39 5.24 2.87
C VAL A 54 8.80 4.91 4.32
N LEU A 55 9.81 4.04 4.49
CA LEU A 55 10.29 3.62 5.80
C LEU A 55 11.39 4.54 6.34
N GLN A 56 11.85 5.53 5.57
CA GLN A 56 12.92 6.45 5.99
C GLN A 56 12.42 7.52 6.98
N SER A 57 11.12 7.71 7.05
CA SER A 57 10.47 8.63 7.99
C SER A 57 9.45 7.86 8.81
N PRO A 58 9.41 8.07 10.14
CA PRO A 58 8.43 7.39 10.98
C PRO A 58 7.01 7.88 10.66
N PHE A 59 6.02 7.00 10.75
CA PHE A 59 4.61 7.35 10.62
C PHE A 59 4.03 8.00 11.87
N GLN A 60 4.66 7.76 13.03
CA GLN A 60 4.24 8.25 14.33
C GLN A 60 5.42 8.77 15.15
N GLY A 61 5.15 9.69 16.08
CA GLY A 61 6.16 10.11 17.07
C GLY A 61 6.32 11.62 17.25
N PRO A 62 7.16 12.02 18.21
CA PRO A 62 7.45 13.42 18.48
C PRO A 62 8.18 14.07 17.30
N GLY A 63 7.83 15.31 16.95
CA GLY A 63 8.48 16.06 15.87
C GLY A 63 7.85 15.94 14.48
N LEU A 64 6.87 15.03 14.29
CA LEU A 64 5.99 15.07 13.12
C LEU A 64 4.94 16.18 13.27
N SER A 65 4.45 16.78 12.18
CA SER A 65 3.28 17.66 12.23
C SER A 65 2.09 16.86 12.78
N GLN A 66 1.82 17.01 14.08
CA GLN A 66 0.98 16.08 14.83
C GLN A 66 -0.49 16.30 14.49
N SER A 67 -1.01 15.45 13.60
CA SER A 67 -2.45 15.24 13.47
C SER A 67 -2.93 14.24 14.52
N ARG A 68 -4.25 14.21 14.77
CA ARG A 68 -4.85 13.15 15.60
C ARG A 68 -4.57 11.79 14.97
N LEU A 69 -4.27 10.79 15.80
CA LEU A 69 -4.03 9.40 15.38
C LEU A 69 -5.08 8.95 14.36
N HIS A 70 -4.64 8.49 13.21
CA HIS A 70 -5.48 8.05 12.10
C HIS A 70 -4.81 6.89 11.36
N LYS A 71 -5.48 6.35 10.36
CA LYS A 71 -4.92 5.31 9.49
C LYS A 71 -4.48 5.92 8.17
N ILE A 72 -3.39 5.42 7.63
CA ILE A 72 -3.08 5.45 6.20
C ILE A 72 -3.27 4.04 5.64
N ILE A 73 -3.56 3.94 4.35
CA ILE A 73 -3.74 2.66 3.67
C ILE A 73 -2.52 2.47 2.78
N PHE A 74 -1.58 1.65 3.25
CA PHE A 74 -0.26 1.44 2.67
C PHE A 74 -0.26 0.22 1.74
N HIS A 75 0.38 0.33 0.57
CA HIS A 75 0.55 -0.76 -0.37
C HIS A 75 2.01 -1.26 -0.34
N PRO A 76 2.29 -2.38 0.34
CA PRO A 76 3.67 -2.83 0.58
C PRO A 76 4.44 -3.11 -0.69
N ALA A 77 3.81 -3.64 -1.74
CA ALA A 77 4.52 -3.96 -2.97
C ALA A 77 4.87 -2.72 -3.83
N THR A 78 4.49 -1.50 -3.46
CA THR A 78 4.91 -0.29 -4.19
C THR A 78 5.59 0.75 -3.30
N GLY A 79 5.47 0.63 -1.98
CA GLY A 79 5.91 1.68 -1.05
C GLY A 79 5.01 2.92 -1.07
N LEU A 80 3.84 2.84 -1.70
CA LEU A 80 2.91 3.95 -1.87
C LEU A 80 1.69 3.81 -0.97
N CYS A 81 0.95 4.90 -0.78
CA CYS A 81 -0.29 4.91 0.00
C CYS A 81 -1.48 5.35 -0.86
N LEU A 82 -2.68 4.97 -0.40
CA LEU A 82 -3.93 5.36 -1.00
C LEU A 82 -4.16 6.87 -0.93
N LEU A 83 -4.45 7.47 -2.08
CA LEU A 83 -4.77 8.87 -2.28
C LEU A 83 -6.18 8.98 -2.87
N LYS A 84 -6.93 10.00 -2.42
CA LYS A 84 -8.16 10.43 -3.09
C LYS A 84 -7.79 11.53 -4.09
N VAL A 85 -8.04 11.28 -5.37
CA VAL A 85 -7.74 12.25 -6.44
C VAL A 85 -8.99 13.10 -6.72
N GLY A 86 -8.93 14.39 -6.36
CA GLY A 86 -10.05 15.31 -6.58
C GLY A 86 -11.35 14.86 -5.89
N TRP A 87 -12.48 15.44 -6.31
CA TRP A 87 -13.80 15.06 -5.77
C TRP A 87 -14.34 13.78 -6.41
N LEU A 88 -14.31 13.73 -7.75
CA LEU A 88 -14.85 12.66 -8.61
C LEU A 88 -13.77 11.71 -9.19
N GLY A 89 -12.50 11.94 -8.91
CA GLY A 89 -11.43 11.11 -9.46
C GLY A 89 -11.33 9.76 -8.75
N PRO A 90 -10.70 8.77 -9.39
CA PRO A 90 -10.52 7.45 -8.80
C PRO A 90 -9.54 7.52 -7.62
N LEU A 91 -9.60 6.50 -6.78
CA LEU A 91 -8.55 6.26 -5.80
C LEU A 91 -7.26 5.84 -6.52
N LYS A 92 -6.12 6.38 -6.10
CA LYS A 92 -4.80 6.06 -6.66
C LYS A 92 -3.77 5.80 -5.58
N LEU A 93 -2.68 5.13 -5.92
CA LEU A 93 -1.49 5.08 -5.09
C LEU A 93 -0.56 6.26 -5.40
N GLY A 94 0.01 6.84 -4.35
CA GLY A 94 1.04 7.87 -4.45
C GLY A 94 1.76 8.09 -3.13
N SER A 95 2.44 9.23 -2.97
CA SER A 95 3.28 9.49 -1.79
C SER A 95 2.46 9.43 -0.50
N CYS A 96 2.96 8.70 0.51
CA CYS A 96 2.27 8.59 1.80
C CYS A 96 2.15 9.93 2.55
N SER A 97 3.03 10.90 2.27
CA SER A 97 2.92 12.27 2.79
C SER A 97 1.68 13.03 2.28
N GLN A 98 1.07 12.56 1.18
CA GLN A 98 -0.14 13.12 0.59
C GLN A 98 -1.39 12.29 0.92
N SER A 99 -1.23 11.17 1.63
CA SER A 99 -2.35 10.28 1.94
C SER A 99 -3.33 10.97 2.88
N GLY A 100 -4.62 10.79 2.60
CA GLY A 100 -5.68 11.30 3.47
C GLY A 100 -5.70 10.59 4.81
N ALA A 101 -6.18 11.27 5.85
CA ALA A 101 -6.38 10.65 7.15
C ALA A 101 -7.61 9.74 7.14
N TRP A 102 -7.42 8.43 7.18
CA TRP A 102 -8.52 7.45 7.21
C TRP A 102 -8.87 7.03 8.63
N SER A 103 -10.06 6.48 8.78
CA SER A 103 -10.53 5.80 9.99
C SER A 103 -11.12 4.46 9.60
N TYR A 104 -10.83 3.43 10.41
CA TYR A 104 -11.41 2.10 10.26
C TYR A 104 -12.25 1.81 11.49
N SER A 105 -13.57 1.71 11.29
CA SER A 105 -14.51 1.52 12.40
C SER A 105 -14.69 0.05 12.77
N SER A 106 -15.31 -0.22 13.93
CA SER A 106 -15.70 -1.58 14.34
C SER A 106 -16.72 -2.22 13.39
N LYS A 107 -17.46 -1.40 12.63
CA LYS A 107 -18.36 -1.84 11.54
C LYS A 107 -17.61 -2.10 10.22
N LYS A 108 -16.26 -2.09 10.26
CA LYS A 108 -15.38 -2.37 9.13
C LYS A 108 -15.51 -1.38 7.97
N ILE A 109 -15.89 -0.14 8.26
CA ILE A 109 -16.01 0.92 7.27
C ILE A 109 -14.72 1.75 7.27
N LEU A 110 -14.16 1.97 6.07
CA LEU A 110 -13.02 2.87 5.84
C LEU A 110 -13.53 4.25 5.43
N THR A 111 -13.47 5.22 6.36
CA THR A 111 -13.98 6.58 6.17
C THR A 111 -12.85 7.59 6.21
N LEU A 112 -12.85 8.53 5.26
CA LEU A 112 -11.92 9.66 5.23
C LEU A 112 -12.31 10.67 6.31
N LYS A 113 -11.42 10.90 7.28
CA LYS A 113 -11.67 11.74 8.45
C LYS A 113 -12.03 13.16 8.06
N GLY A 114 -12.97 13.75 8.79
CA GLY A 114 -13.47 15.10 8.54
C GLY A 114 -14.46 15.19 7.38
N THR A 115 -14.82 14.06 6.76
CA THR A 115 -15.78 13.98 5.66
C THR A 115 -16.78 12.84 5.87
N TYR A 116 -17.80 12.76 5.02
CA TYR A 116 -18.76 11.65 4.99
C TYR A 116 -18.34 10.54 4.02
N PHE A 117 -17.13 10.62 3.47
CA PHE A 117 -16.67 9.77 2.41
C PHE A 117 -16.14 8.43 2.92
N CYS A 118 -16.60 7.33 2.34
CA CYS A 118 -16.05 6.00 2.56
C CYS A 118 -15.70 5.31 1.25
N ILE A 119 -14.77 4.36 1.32
CA ILE A 119 -14.43 3.51 0.19
C ILE A 119 -15.61 2.58 -0.11
N GLN A 120 -16.00 2.52 -1.37
CA GLN A 120 -17.09 1.68 -1.86
C GLN A 120 -16.65 0.90 -3.10
N VAL A 121 -17.35 -0.21 -3.35
CA VAL A 121 -17.27 -0.95 -4.60
C VAL A 121 -18.64 -1.06 -5.25
N ASP A 122 -18.75 -0.70 -6.52
CA ASP A 122 -20.00 -0.90 -7.26
C ASP A 122 -19.99 -2.27 -7.94
N GLU A 123 -18.98 -2.50 -8.76
CA GLU A 123 -18.82 -3.69 -9.59
C GLU A 123 -17.37 -4.18 -9.58
N PRO A 124 -17.14 -5.49 -9.80
CA PRO A 124 -15.79 -6.02 -10.00
C PRO A 124 -15.14 -5.42 -11.25
N GLU A 125 -13.81 -5.46 -11.29
CA GLU A 125 -12.96 -5.00 -12.40
C GLU A 125 -13.11 -3.50 -12.72
N LYS A 126 -13.71 -2.74 -11.81
CA LYS A 126 -13.83 -1.28 -11.89
C LYS A 126 -12.99 -0.58 -10.83
N PRO A 127 -12.62 0.70 -11.06
CA PRO A 127 -11.99 1.53 -10.05
C PRO A 127 -12.80 1.55 -8.75
N ALA A 128 -12.11 1.42 -7.62
CA ALA A 128 -12.71 1.61 -6.32
C ALA A 128 -13.13 3.09 -6.19
N GLN A 129 -14.35 3.30 -5.73
CA GLN A 129 -14.93 4.63 -5.63
C GLN A 129 -15.01 5.10 -4.19
N VAL A 130 -15.29 6.38 -4.04
CA VAL A 130 -15.56 6.99 -2.75
C VAL A 130 -16.99 7.52 -2.79
N GLY A 131 -17.84 7.01 -1.91
CA GLY A 131 -19.23 7.44 -1.79
C GLY A 131 -19.57 7.93 -0.39
N ILE A 132 -20.84 8.29 -0.21
CA ILE A 132 -21.36 8.86 1.05
C ILE A 132 -22.30 7.88 1.79
N ILE A 133 -22.70 6.78 1.15
CA ILE A 133 -23.64 5.80 1.71
C ILE A 133 -22.85 4.68 2.38
N CYS A 134 -22.37 4.92 3.60
CA CYS A 134 -21.45 4.02 4.29
C CYS A 134 -22.15 2.97 5.16
N THR A 135 -23.33 2.51 4.75
CA THR A 135 -24.16 1.56 5.52
C THR A 135 -24.45 0.26 4.77
N THR A 136 -24.12 0.22 3.48
CA THR A 136 -24.36 -0.92 2.60
C THR A 136 -23.20 -1.92 2.64
N PRO A 137 -23.44 -3.21 2.29
CA PRO A 137 -22.38 -4.23 2.29
C PRO A 137 -21.16 -3.85 1.45
N ASN A 138 -21.37 -3.13 0.35
CA ASN A 138 -20.32 -2.67 -0.56
C ASN A 138 -19.46 -1.50 -0.04
N SER A 139 -19.69 -1.09 1.21
CA SER A 139 -18.86 -0.13 1.95
C SER A 139 -18.16 -0.75 3.16
N GLN A 140 -18.37 -2.04 3.40
CA GLN A 140 -17.74 -2.80 4.48
C GLN A 140 -16.52 -3.54 3.93
N TRP A 141 -15.39 -3.41 4.62
CA TRP A 141 -14.08 -3.90 4.20
C TRP A 141 -13.48 -4.81 5.27
N ASP A 142 -13.43 -6.10 4.99
CA ASP A 142 -12.80 -7.13 5.80
C ASP A 142 -11.30 -7.24 5.51
N THR A 143 -10.50 -7.49 6.54
CA THR A 143 -9.11 -7.94 6.38
C THR A 143 -9.09 -9.46 6.28
N LEU A 144 -8.77 -9.99 5.09
CA LEU A 144 -8.61 -11.43 4.84
C LEU A 144 -7.13 -11.84 4.85
N SER A 145 -6.91 -13.15 4.68
CA SER A 145 -5.64 -13.89 4.78
C SER A 145 -4.99 -13.87 6.16
N ASP A 146 -4.14 -14.87 6.44
CA ASP A 146 -3.41 -14.97 7.72
C ASP A 146 -2.50 -13.74 7.95
N SER A 147 -2.03 -13.11 6.86
CA SER A 147 -1.26 -11.87 6.90
C SER A 147 -2.09 -10.60 7.13
N GLY A 148 -3.43 -10.67 6.98
CA GLY A 148 -4.32 -9.51 7.08
C GLY A 148 -4.10 -8.44 5.99
N LEU A 149 -3.54 -8.81 4.83
CA LEU A 149 -3.16 -7.87 3.77
C LEU A 149 -4.21 -7.73 2.66
N HIS A 150 -5.22 -8.59 2.61
CA HIS A 150 -6.28 -8.47 1.64
C HIS A 150 -7.41 -7.65 2.23
N LEU A 151 -7.73 -6.50 1.64
CA LEU A 151 -8.93 -5.74 1.99
C LEU A 151 -10.07 -6.17 1.06
N SER A 152 -11.04 -6.91 1.59
CA SER A 152 -12.14 -7.50 0.84
C SER A 152 -13.48 -6.87 1.14
N SER A 153 -14.34 -6.77 0.13
CA SER A 153 -15.71 -6.30 0.27
C SER A 153 -16.66 -7.15 -0.59
N LYS A 154 -17.96 -6.91 -0.46
CA LYS A 154 -19.00 -7.53 -1.29
C LYS A 154 -19.66 -6.48 -2.15
N THR A 155 -19.76 -6.71 -3.46
CA THR A 155 -20.58 -5.86 -4.33
C THR A 155 -22.05 -5.92 -3.91
N LEU A 156 -22.88 -4.99 -4.41
CA LEU A 156 -24.33 -5.01 -4.13
C LEU A 156 -25.01 -6.31 -4.61
N ASN A 157 -24.42 -6.98 -5.59
CA ASN A 157 -24.87 -8.27 -6.11
C ASN A 157 -24.36 -9.47 -5.29
N GLY A 158 -23.58 -9.23 -4.24
CA GLY A 158 -23.07 -10.26 -3.33
C GLY A 158 -21.75 -10.91 -3.75
N THR A 159 -21.11 -10.43 -4.82
CA THR A 159 -19.80 -10.94 -5.28
C THR A 159 -18.68 -10.45 -4.36
N ASP A 160 -17.85 -11.38 -3.87
CA ASP A 160 -16.66 -11.04 -3.10
C ASP A 160 -15.54 -10.49 -4.00
N VAL A 161 -14.93 -9.40 -3.57
CA VAL A 161 -13.84 -8.71 -4.25
C VAL A 161 -12.77 -8.28 -3.26
N CYS A 162 -11.56 -8.04 -3.74
CA CYS A 162 -10.45 -7.45 -2.99
C CYS A 162 -10.00 -6.15 -3.65
N LEU A 163 -9.49 -5.20 -2.86
CA LEU A 163 -8.73 -4.08 -3.39
C LEU A 163 -7.51 -4.62 -4.15
N ASP A 164 -7.24 -4.00 -5.28
CA ASP A 164 -6.13 -4.32 -6.17
C ASP A 164 -5.59 -3.01 -6.75
N VAL A 165 -4.38 -3.04 -7.30
CA VAL A 165 -3.79 -1.90 -8.01
C VAL A 165 -3.41 -2.29 -9.43
N ASP A 166 -3.79 -1.46 -10.39
CA ASP A 166 -3.40 -1.64 -11.78
C ASP A 166 -2.01 -1.04 -12.09
N SER A 167 -1.53 -1.24 -13.31
CA SER A 167 -0.22 -0.73 -13.76
C SER A 167 -0.12 0.80 -13.80
N SER A 168 -1.24 1.52 -13.69
CA SER A 168 -1.32 2.98 -13.67
C SER A 168 -1.38 3.55 -12.24
N ASN A 169 -1.17 2.69 -11.22
CA ASN A 169 -1.38 2.99 -9.81
C ASN A 169 -2.83 3.37 -9.46
N THR A 170 -3.81 3.00 -10.29
CA THR A 170 -5.23 3.19 -9.98
C THR A 170 -5.71 2.04 -9.13
N VAL A 171 -6.42 2.35 -8.05
CA VAL A 171 -6.98 1.34 -7.16
C VAL A 171 -8.29 0.84 -7.75
N VAL A 172 -8.32 -0.45 -8.04
CA VAL A 172 -9.43 -1.18 -8.64
C VAL A 172 -9.90 -2.27 -7.68
N THR A 173 -10.97 -2.96 -8.05
CA THR A 173 -11.45 -4.11 -7.29
C THR A 173 -11.46 -5.33 -8.19
N ASN A 174 -10.88 -6.43 -7.75
CA ASN A 174 -10.79 -7.67 -8.53
C ASN A 174 -11.16 -8.87 -7.65
N SER A 175 -11.32 -10.04 -8.27
CA SER A 175 -11.38 -11.30 -7.52
C SER A 175 -10.14 -11.45 -6.64
N CYS A 176 -10.33 -11.88 -5.40
CA CYS A 176 -9.24 -12.03 -4.44
C CYS A 176 -8.24 -13.11 -4.89
N LYS A 177 -6.96 -12.76 -4.93
CA LYS A 177 -5.85 -13.64 -5.36
C LYS A 177 -5.31 -14.41 -4.16
N CYS A 178 -4.84 -15.63 -4.44
CA CYS A 178 -3.99 -16.43 -3.54
C CYS A 178 -4.55 -16.62 -2.11
N LEU A 179 -5.88 -16.71 -1.98
CA LEU A 179 -6.54 -17.13 -0.74
C LEU A 179 -6.55 -18.67 -0.59
N SER A 180 -6.26 -19.40 -1.65
CA SER A 180 -6.04 -20.86 -1.65
C SER A 180 -4.56 -21.19 -1.43
N ARG A 181 -4.25 -22.46 -1.13
CA ARG A 181 -2.87 -22.94 -0.87
C ARG A 181 -2.01 -23.12 -2.13
N ASP A 182 -2.31 -22.39 -3.20
CA ASP A 182 -1.55 -22.47 -4.45
C ASP A 182 -0.30 -21.59 -4.38
N SER A 183 0.87 -22.21 -4.47
CA SER A 183 2.17 -21.52 -4.42
C SER A 183 2.56 -20.81 -5.72
N SER A 184 1.82 -21.03 -6.82
CA SER A 184 2.09 -20.39 -8.12
C SER A 184 1.44 -19.01 -8.28
N CYS A 185 0.63 -18.61 -7.29
CA CYS A 185 -0.19 -17.41 -7.35
C CYS A 185 0.57 -16.19 -6.78
N ASP A 186 0.46 -15.05 -7.46
CA ASP A 186 1.02 -13.76 -7.02
C ASP A 186 -0.06 -12.81 -6.47
N PRO A 187 -0.08 -12.53 -5.16
CA PRO A 187 -1.03 -11.61 -4.53
C PRO A 187 -0.49 -10.19 -4.32
N GLU A 188 0.75 -9.87 -4.75
CA GLU A 188 1.45 -8.64 -4.35
C GLU A 188 0.65 -7.36 -4.64
N SER A 189 -0.09 -7.33 -5.75
CA SER A 189 -0.90 -6.18 -6.16
C SER A 189 -2.17 -5.95 -5.30
N GLN A 190 -2.56 -6.95 -4.50
CA GLN A 190 -3.74 -6.91 -3.63
C GLN A 190 -3.38 -6.69 -2.15
N TRP A 191 -2.11 -6.44 -1.85
CA TRP A 191 -1.68 -6.19 -0.48
C TRP A 191 -1.89 -4.75 -0.09
N PHE A 192 -2.80 -4.55 0.86
CA PHE A 192 -3.07 -3.27 1.50
C PHE A 192 -3.02 -3.44 3.01
N LYS A 193 -2.25 -2.58 3.67
CA LYS A 193 -2.09 -2.58 5.12
C LYS A 193 -2.61 -1.28 5.72
N LEU A 194 -3.44 -1.38 6.74
CA LEU A 194 -3.85 -0.24 7.54
C LEU A 194 -2.74 0.06 8.55
N VAL A 195 -2.10 1.23 8.43
CA VAL A 195 -0.98 1.65 9.29
C VAL A 195 -1.41 2.85 10.11
N ASP A 196 -1.10 2.86 11.39
CA ASP A 196 -1.33 4.03 12.25
C ASP A 196 -0.36 5.15 11.90
N SER A 197 -0.88 6.37 11.83
CA SER A 197 -0.09 7.56 11.52
C SER A 197 -0.59 8.79 12.27
N THR A 198 0.36 9.69 12.54
CA THR A 198 0.11 11.05 13.01
C THR A 198 0.59 12.11 12.03
N ILE A 199 1.08 11.73 10.84
CA ILE A 199 1.55 12.66 9.81
C ILE A 199 0.38 13.48 9.28
N THR A 200 0.56 14.80 9.14
CA THR A 200 -0.45 15.63 8.47
C THR A 200 -0.24 15.55 6.96
N SER A 201 -1.30 15.27 6.20
CA SER A 201 -1.23 15.30 4.74
C SER A 201 -0.79 16.70 4.28
N THR A 202 0.30 16.80 3.52
CA THR A 202 0.61 18.06 2.84
C THR A 202 -0.40 18.21 1.71
N SER A 203 -1.45 18.99 1.93
CA SER A 203 -2.38 19.32 0.85
C SER A 203 -1.59 20.05 -0.23
N SER A 204 -1.33 19.39 -1.37
CA SER A 204 -1.22 20.15 -2.61
C SER A 204 -2.58 20.84 -2.75
N SER A 205 -2.58 22.18 -2.74
CA SER A 205 -3.77 23.02 -2.91
C SER A 205 -4.73 22.40 -3.92
N PRO A 206 -6.06 22.55 -3.75
CA PRO A 206 -6.97 22.19 -4.82
C PRO A 206 -6.51 23.01 -6.03
N MET A 207 -6.02 22.33 -7.07
CA MET A 207 -5.93 22.97 -8.37
C MET A 207 -7.38 23.28 -8.74
N LEU A 208 -7.71 24.57 -8.59
CA LEU A 208 -8.89 25.22 -9.14
C LEU A 208 -9.04 24.87 -10.62
#